data_AF-K1WSP7-F1
#
_entry.id   AF-K1WSP7-F1
#
_cell.length_a   1.000
_cell.length_b   1.000
_cell.length_c   1.000
_cell.angle_alpha   90.00
_cell.angle_beta   90.00
_cell.angle_gamma   90.00
#
_symmetry.space_group_name_H-M   'P 1'
#
loop_
_entity.id
_entity.type
_entity.pdbx_description
1 polymer ?
#
loop_
_entity_poly.entity_id
_entity_poly.type
_entity_poly.pdbx_seq_one_letter_code
_entity_poly.pdbx_strand_id
1 'polypeptide(L)'
;MTTYPVEEKKTPIEDKGFFSSDSDHETGSVDTIAALVQEDHSHEIQLRTMSWQKAAWLLAGDQVCLAIMAQTWSLSVLGWVPGIITMVVAGALFWITSITMHKFIMKHPQIRDICDFAYYACGKSSIAYEFAGFMLLANNIMLIGFHVLTGAKILNTLSDHSLCTVVFSIVVTIMGIVCSAPRTLNHVSFMSMFSAACMGIAILLFLIFAGIEDAPFYGYGGNYPTLGAVKTYALPQAGTDWVACMNAVLNITFLWVPQILFPTFISEMERPQDFPKALAVLAGISSVLFIVPPAIGFHYLGQYSTAPAFGSLGVVAYKKASFAFVIVPTIVIGVIYANVTGKFIYFRILGRSRHAHSHTLTGWGLWAGLMVAIWAIAFVFAEVIPSMGDFLSLLGAAFDSFFGFIFFAIAYAQLYRGRYWTGPGRSLMTAIHIFVMACGLFLLGPGLYAAVKAIITDYSGATSPAFSCANVAI
;
A
#
# COMPACT_ATOMS: atom_id res chain seq x y z
N MET A 1 5.91 24.85 21.23
CA MET A 1 5.02 25.30 22.34
C MET A 1 4.10 26.33 21.74
N THR A 2 2.91 25.89 21.31
CA THR A 2 1.92 26.70 20.60
C THR A 2 0.61 26.49 21.33
N THR A 3 0.15 27.55 21.97
CA THR A 3 -1.02 27.62 22.83
C THR A 3 -2.29 27.59 21.98
N TYR A 4 -3.18 26.63 22.28
CA TYR A 4 -4.54 26.58 21.74
C TYR A 4 -5.44 27.51 22.57
N PRO A 5 -6.36 28.29 21.97
CA PRO A 5 -7.33 29.05 22.74
C PRO A 5 -8.38 28.10 23.34
N VAL A 6 -8.61 28.25 24.65
CA VAL A 6 -9.70 27.62 25.39
C VAL A 6 -10.92 28.52 25.26
N GLU A 7 -11.99 28.06 24.60
CA GLU A 7 -13.31 28.66 24.75
C GLU A 7 -14.17 27.80 25.68
N GLU A 8 -14.46 28.36 26.86
CA GLU A 8 -15.42 27.88 27.83
C GLU A 8 -16.85 28.22 27.39
N LYS A 9 -17.73 27.22 27.36
CA LYS A 9 -19.14 27.45 27.69
C LYS A 9 -19.79 26.18 28.26
N LYS A 10 -20.08 26.22 29.56
CA LYS A 10 -20.94 25.26 30.27
C LYS A 10 -22.39 25.74 30.23
N THR A 11 -23.32 24.82 30.03
CA THR A 11 -24.61 24.79 30.72
C THR A 11 -25.06 23.33 30.87
N PRO A 12 -25.75 22.95 31.97
CA PRO A 12 -26.02 21.56 32.32
C PRO A 12 -27.34 21.08 31.70
N ILE A 13 -27.38 19.86 31.17
CA ILE A 13 -28.63 19.20 30.77
C ILE A 13 -28.83 17.99 31.69
N GLU A 14 -29.97 18.02 32.37
CA GLU A 14 -30.47 16.98 33.27
C GLU A 14 -30.73 15.65 32.55
N ASP A 15 -30.52 14.61 33.33
CA ASP A 15 -30.59 13.19 33.00
C ASP A 15 -32.04 12.71 32.81
N LYS A 16 -32.41 12.28 31.59
CA LYS A 16 -33.54 11.38 31.32
C LYS A 16 -33.27 10.47 30.11
N GLY A 17 -32.97 9.20 30.40
CA GLY A 17 -33.66 8.05 29.78
C GLY A 17 -33.37 7.68 28.32
N PHE A 18 -32.26 6.97 28.11
CA PHE A 18 -32.12 5.73 27.33
C PHE A 18 -32.98 5.54 26.04
N PHE A 19 -32.47 6.03 24.90
CA PHE A 19 -32.56 5.52 23.50
C PHE A 19 -32.46 6.70 22.49
N SER A 20 -31.33 7.44 22.42
CA SER A 20 -31.10 8.40 21.30
C SER A 20 -29.63 8.70 20.94
N SER A 21 -28.62 8.16 21.64
CA SER A 21 -27.25 8.70 21.54
C SER A 21 -26.54 8.49 20.20
N ASP A 22 -26.96 7.52 19.39
CA ASP A 22 -26.29 7.24 18.11
C ASP A 22 -26.83 8.15 16.98
N SER A 23 -28.13 8.47 16.98
CA SER A 23 -28.74 9.36 15.97
C SER A 23 -28.34 10.82 16.14
N ASP A 24 -28.23 11.30 17.39
CA ASP A 24 -27.91 12.70 17.69
C ASP A 24 -26.43 13.04 17.42
N HIS A 25 -25.55 12.04 17.52
CA HIS A 25 -24.14 12.19 17.14
C HIS A 25 -23.92 12.06 15.63
N GLU A 26 -24.66 11.20 14.94
CA GLU A 26 -24.59 11.08 13.48
C GLU A 26 -25.04 12.37 12.78
N THR A 27 -26.15 12.99 13.20
CA THR A 27 -26.62 14.27 12.66
C THR A 27 -25.59 15.39 12.85
N GLY A 28 -25.03 15.55 14.05
CA GLY A 28 -24.00 16.56 14.30
C GLY A 28 -22.70 16.36 13.50
N SER A 29 -22.33 15.10 13.20
CA SER A 29 -21.16 14.80 12.36
C SER A 29 -21.38 15.18 10.89
N VAL A 30 -22.58 14.95 10.37
CA VAL A 30 -22.96 15.28 8.99
C VAL A 30 -22.97 16.79 8.78
N ASP A 31 -23.52 17.55 9.73
CA ASP A 31 -23.52 19.01 9.67
C ASP A 31 -22.10 19.59 9.71
N THR A 32 -21.22 19.00 10.52
CA THR A 32 -19.80 19.38 10.58
C THR A 32 -19.09 19.13 9.24
N ILE A 33 -19.37 17.99 8.59
CA ILE A 33 -18.81 17.67 7.27
C ILE A 33 -19.31 18.66 6.23
N ALA A 34 -20.60 19.00 6.24
CA ALA A 34 -21.18 19.97 5.32
C ALA A 34 -20.53 21.35 5.46
N ALA A 35 -20.30 21.81 6.69
CA ALA A 35 -19.60 23.07 6.95
C ALA A 35 -18.16 23.05 6.40
N LEU A 36 -17.41 21.95 6.60
CA LEU A 36 -16.05 21.80 6.07
C LEU A 36 -16.01 21.78 4.54
N VAL A 37 -17.00 21.16 3.88
CA VAL A 37 -17.12 21.19 2.41
C VAL A 37 -17.41 22.61 1.93
N GLN A 38 -18.33 23.32 2.59
CA GLN A 38 -18.68 24.69 2.23
C GLN A 38 -17.50 25.67 2.43
N GLU A 39 -16.71 25.48 3.50
CA GLU A 39 -15.47 26.23 3.72
C GLU A 39 -14.45 25.94 2.62
N ASP A 40 -14.21 24.67 2.27
CA ASP A 40 -13.27 24.30 1.19
C ASP A 40 -13.68 24.88 -0.17
N HIS A 41 -14.99 24.90 -0.47
CA HIS A 41 -15.51 25.46 -1.71
C HIS A 41 -15.37 26.98 -1.81
N SER A 42 -15.08 27.67 -0.69
CA SER A 42 -14.79 29.11 -0.68
C SER A 42 -13.34 29.45 -1.07
N HIS A 43 -12.44 28.45 -1.15
CA HIS A 43 -11.06 28.63 -1.57
C HIS A 43 -10.90 28.55 -3.11
N GLU A 44 -9.88 29.22 -3.67
CA GLU A 44 -9.54 29.14 -5.10
C GLU A 44 -9.15 27.71 -5.55
N ILE A 45 -8.53 26.94 -4.63
CA ILE A 45 -8.20 25.52 -4.84
C ILE A 45 -9.10 24.70 -3.92
N GLN A 46 -10.09 24.05 -4.53
CA GLN A 46 -11.05 23.18 -3.84
C GLN A 46 -10.50 21.74 -3.78
N LEU A 47 -10.32 21.20 -2.58
CA LEU A 47 -9.81 19.85 -2.37
C LEU A 47 -10.94 18.82 -2.17
N ARG A 48 -12.10 19.24 -1.64
CA ARG A 48 -13.27 18.40 -1.35
C ARG A 48 -14.22 18.30 -2.53
N THR A 49 -13.75 17.69 -3.62
CA THR A 49 -14.50 17.58 -4.89
C THR A 49 -14.62 16.14 -5.40
N MET A 50 -14.12 15.15 -4.66
CA MET A 50 -14.06 13.78 -5.12
C MET A 50 -15.39 13.04 -4.89
N SER A 51 -15.95 12.47 -5.96
CA SER A 51 -17.09 11.55 -5.87
C SER A 51 -16.62 10.13 -5.50
N TRP A 52 -17.52 9.28 -4.98
CA TRP A 52 -17.17 7.90 -4.63
C TRP A 52 -16.71 7.07 -5.83
N GLN A 53 -17.21 7.35 -7.04
CA GLN A 53 -16.76 6.67 -8.27
C GLN A 53 -15.32 7.04 -8.61
N LYS A 54 -14.97 8.33 -8.52
CA LYS A 54 -13.58 8.79 -8.71
C LYS A 54 -12.67 8.19 -7.63
N ALA A 55 -13.13 8.12 -6.39
CA ALA A 55 -12.41 7.47 -5.30
C ALA A 55 -12.20 5.98 -5.57
N ALA A 56 -13.20 5.25 -6.08
CA ALA A 56 -13.07 3.84 -6.43
C ALA A 56 -11.98 3.60 -7.49
N TRP A 57 -11.94 4.41 -8.54
CA TRP A 57 -10.91 4.30 -9.58
C TRP A 57 -9.52 4.73 -9.10
N LEU A 58 -9.46 5.75 -8.24
CA LEU A 58 -8.22 6.17 -7.60
C LEU A 58 -7.64 5.05 -6.74
N LEU A 59 -8.47 4.45 -5.87
CA LEU A 59 -8.12 3.31 -5.03
C LEU A 59 -7.68 2.10 -5.86
N ALA A 60 -8.40 1.81 -6.95
CA ALA A 60 -8.02 0.71 -7.85
C ALA A 60 -6.67 0.97 -8.51
N GLY A 61 -6.40 2.18 -8.99
CA GLY A 61 -5.10 2.50 -9.60
C GLY A 61 -3.92 2.53 -8.64
N ASP A 62 -4.18 2.73 -7.34
CA ASP A 62 -3.19 2.60 -6.27
C ASP A 62 -2.86 1.12 -5.98
N GLN A 63 -3.88 0.25 -5.89
CA GLN A 63 -3.70 -1.16 -5.54
C GLN A 63 -3.33 -2.09 -6.70
N VAL A 64 -3.75 -1.77 -7.93
CA VAL A 64 -3.53 -2.64 -9.09
C VAL A 64 -2.12 -2.43 -9.65
N CYS A 65 -1.15 -3.14 -9.07
CA CYS A 65 0.28 -2.96 -9.33
C CYS A 65 1.05 -4.30 -9.46
N LEU A 66 2.36 -4.22 -9.70
CA LEU A 66 3.22 -5.39 -9.91
C LEU A 66 3.25 -6.36 -8.72
N ALA A 67 3.06 -5.88 -7.49
CA ALA A 67 3.17 -6.71 -6.29
C ALA A 67 2.21 -7.91 -6.29
N ILE A 68 1.08 -7.82 -7.02
CA ILE A 68 0.14 -8.92 -7.26
C ILE A 68 0.87 -10.17 -7.78
N MET A 69 1.82 -9.96 -8.68
CA MET A 69 2.53 -11.05 -9.35
C MET A 69 3.62 -11.68 -8.48
N ALA A 70 3.91 -11.14 -7.30
CA ALA A 70 4.76 -11.81 -6.30
C ALA A 70 4.00 -12.92 -5.56
N GLN A 71 2.66 -12.87 -5.51
CA GLN A 71 1.85 -13.85 -4.76
C GLN A 71 1.90 -15.27 -5.35
N THR A 72 2.20 -15.41 -6.64
CA THR A 72 2.44 -16.72 -7.26
C THR A 72 3.58 -17.46 -6.54
N TRP A 73 4.66 -16.74 -6.25
CA TRP A 73 5.75 -17.27 -5.43
C TRP A 73 5.29 -17.55 -4.00
N SER A 74 4.50 -16.68 -3.37
CA SER A 74 3.97 -16.92 -2.02
C SER A 74 3.13 -18.21 -1.94
N LEU A 75 2.31 -18.51 -2.96
CA LEU A 75 1.59 -19.79 -3.07
C LEU A 75 2.55 -20.97 -3.29
N SER A 76 3.65 -20.78 -4.02
CA SER A 76 4.70 -21.80 -4.11
C SER A 76 5.41 -22.04 -2.78
N VAL A 77 5.47 -21.08 -1.86
CA VAL A 77 6.09 -21.33 -0.54
C VAL A 77 5.09 -22.01 0.40
N LEU A 78 3.87 -21.47 0.46
CA LEU A 78 2.85 -21.93 1.41
C LEU A 78 2.09 -23.18 0.93
N GLY A 79 1.99 -23.40 -0.37
CA GLY A 79 1.03 -24.33 -0.96
C GLY A 79 -0.39 -23.75 -1.03
N TRP A 80 -1.29 -24.50 -1.68
CA TRP A 80 -2.66 -24.04 -1.96
C TRP A 80 -3.46 -23.68 -0.71
N VAL A 81 -3.45 -24.55 0.31
CA VAL A 81 -4.38 -24.44 1.44
C VAL A 81 -4.04 -23.22 2.32
N PRO A 82 -2.86 -23.14 2.96
CA PRO A 82 -2.53 -22.00 3.80
C PRO A 82 -2.36 -20.71 2.98
N GLY A 83 -1.93 -20.78 1.71
CA GLY A 83 -1.81 -19.64 0.83
C GLY A 83 -3.16 -18.96 0.55
N ILE A 84 -4.15 -19.72 0.07
CA ILE A 84 -5.50 -19.19 -0.20
C ILE A 84 -6.20 -18.76 1.09
N ILE A 85 -6.05 -19.51 2.20
CA ILE A 85 -6.58 -19.09 3.51
C ILE A 85 -6.01 -17.73 3.91
N THR A 86 -4.69 -17.53 3.76
CA THR A 86 -4.05 -16.24 4.08
C THR A 86 -4.60 -15.12 3.22
N MET A 87 -4.76 -15.33 1.92
CA MET A 87 -5.33 -14.32 1.00
C MET A 87 -6.77 -13.93 1.37
N VAL A 88 -7.62 -14.91 1.67
CA VAL A 88 -9.03 -14.66 2.02
C VAL A 88 -9.16 -14.00 3.39
N VAL A 89 -8.41 -14.47 4.39
CA VAL A 89 -8.40 -13.88 5.73
C VAL A 89 -7.87 -12.44 5.69
N ALA A 90 -6.78 -12.19 4.95
CA ALA A 90 -6.24 -10.84 4.77
C ALA A 90 -7.29 -9.90 4.13
N GLY A 91 -8.00 -10.36 3.10
CA GLY A 91 -9.10 -9.59 2.50
C GLY A 91 -10.28 -9.32 3.44
N ALA A 92 -10.65 -10.29 4.26
CA ALA A 92 -11.71 -10.11 5.26
C ALA A 92 -11.30 -9.10 6.34
N LEU A 93 -10.06 -9.20 6.83
CA LEU A 93 -9.51 -8.25 7.81
C LEU A 93 -9.37 -6.85 7.22
N PHE A 94 -8.89 -6.72 5.98
CA PHE A 94 -8.84 -5.46 5.24
C PHE A 94 -10.21 -4.76 5.23
N TRP A 95 -11.26 -5.47 4.84
CA TRP A 95 -12.62 -4.91 4.84
C TRP A 95 -13.03 -4.42 6.23
N ILE A 96 -12.83 -5.26 7.25
CA ILE A 96 -13.23 -4.95 8.63
C ILE A 96 -12.49 -3.72 9.15
N THR A 97 -11.16 -3.66 8.98
CA THR A 97 -10.35 -2.56 9.50
C THR A 97 -10.61 -1.27 8.73
N SER A 98 -10.82 -1.33 7.41
CA SER A 98 -11.20 -0.16 6.61
C SER A 98 -12.57 0.40 6.99
N ILE A 99 -13.57 -0.45 7.28
CA ILE A 99 -14.88 0.02 7.77
C ILE A 99 -14.77 0.63 9.17
N THR A 100 -13.95 0.05 10.06
CA THR A 100 -13.68 0.63 11.39
C THR A 100 -13.03 2.00 11.27
N MET A 101 -12.02 2.14 10.40
CA MET A 101 -11.36 3.40 10.12
C MET A 101 -12.34 4.45 9.58
N HIS A 102 -13.19 4.07 8.62
CA HIS A 102 -14.22 4.96 8.08
C HIS A 102 -15.17 5.45 9.18
N LYS A 103 -15.70 4.55 10.02
CA LYS A 103 -16.54 4.93 11.17
C LYS A 103 -15.83 5.88 12.14
N PHE A 104 -14.52 5.67 12.37
CA PHE A 104 -13.73 6.56 13.20
C PHE A 104 -13.61 7.96 12.59
N ILE A 105 -13.33 8.05 11.28
CA ILE A 105 -13.25 9.33 10.56
C ILE A 105 -14.61 10.04 10.53
N MET A 106 -15.71 9.31 10.34
CA MET A 106 -17.05 9.91 10.40
C MET A 106 -17.34 10.54 11.77
N LYS A 107 -16.82 9.97 12.86
CA LYS A 107 -16.92 10.55 14.21
C LYS A 107 -15.93 11.71 14.44
N HIS A 108 -14.85 11.76 13.69
CA HIS A 108 -13.80 12.78 13.78
C HIS A 108 -13.51 13.41 12.39
N PRO A 109 -14.43 14.25 11.86
CA PRO A 109 -14.32 14.81 10.51
C PRO A 109 -13.10 15.71 10.25
N GLN A 110 -12.37 16.08 11.31
CA GLN A 110 -11.15 16.88 11.24
C GLN A 110 -9.94 16.07 10.74
N ILE A 111 -10.04 14.74 10.67
CA ILE A 111 -8.96 13.88 10.18
C ILE A 111 -8.78 14.09 8.68
N ARG A 112 -7.58 14.54 8.27
CA ARG A 112 -7.23 14.77 6.87
C ARG A 112 -6.21 13.78 6.32
N ASP A 113 -5.44 13.14 7.18
CA ASP A 113 -4.41 12.18 6.80
C ASP A 113 -4.23 11.14 7.92
N ILE A 114 -3.32 10.18 7.68
CA ILE A 114 -3.05 9.11 8.63
C ILE A 114 -2.38 9.61 9.94
N CYS A 115 -1.71 10.75 9.90
CA CYS A 115 -1.07 11.35 11.07
C CYS A 115 -2.13 11.96 11.99
N ASP A 116 -3.07 12.72 11.42
CA ASP A 116 -4.26 13.20 12.12
C ASP A 116 -5.05 11.99 12.67
N PHE A 117 -5.22 10.91 11.88
CA PHE A 117 -5.89 9.70 12.35
C PHE A 117 -5.22 9.12 13.60
N ALA A 118 -3.89 8.93 13.57
CA ALA A 118 -3.13 8.41 14.70
C ALA A 118 -3.22 9.33 15.93
N TYR A 119 -3.19 10.65 15.72
CA TYR A 119 -3.38 11.63 16.79
C TYR A 119 -4.70 11.41 17.52
N TYR A 120 -5.83 11.37 16.80
CA TYR A 120 -7.15 11.20 17.41
C TYR A 120 -7.36 9.79 17.96
N ALA A 121 -6.96 8.74 17.23
CA ALA A 121 -7.09 7.34 17.66
C ALA A 121 -6.30 7.05 18.95
N CYS A 122 -5.15 7.68 19.13
CA CYS A 122 -4.33 7.54 20.34
C CYS A 122 -4.67 8.59 21.42
N GLY A 123 -5.89 9.15 21.41
CA GLY A 123 -6.36 10.04 22.47
C GLY A 123 -5.77 11.45 22.42
N LYS A 124 -5.63 12.03 21.21
CA LYS A 124 -5.04 13.35 20.94
C LYS A 124 -3.57 13.46 21.34
N SER A 125 -2.81 12.38 21.11
CA SER A 125 -1.39 12.30 21.45
C SER A 125 -0.51 12.88 20.34
N SER A 126 0.20 13.97 20.63
CA SER A 126 1.18 14.54 19.69
C SER A 126 2.32 13.57 19.36
N ILE A 127 2.66 12.66 20.29
CA ILE A 127 3.69 11.64 20.04
C ILE A 127 3.20 10.66 18.95
N ALA A 128 1.93 10.26 19.00
CA ALA A 128 1.35 9.39 17.98
C ALA A 128 1.30 10.08 16.61
N TYR A 129 1.05 11.40 16.57
CA TYR A 129 1.12 12.19 15.35
C TYR A 129 2.52 12.18 14.72
N GLU A 130 3.56 12.51 15.49
CA GLU A 130 4.94 12.53 14.97
C GLU A 130 5.42 11.12 14.57
N PHE A 131 5.05 10.10 15.35
CA PHE A 131 5.36 8.71 15.02
C PHE A 131 4.70 8.28 13.71
N ALA A 132 3.40 8.55 13.51
CA ALA A 132 2.72 8.27 12.27
C ALA A 132 3.30 9.08 11.10
N GLY A 133 3.74 10.31 11.33
CA GLY A 133 4.44 11.12 10.34
C GLY A 133 5.77 10.50 9.89
N PHE A 134 6.59 10.04 10.84
CA PHE A 134 7.81 9.29 10.51
C PHE A 134 7.49 8.02 9.73
N MET A 135 6.51 7.24 10.19
CA MET A 135 6.10 5.98 9.56
C MET A 135 5.56 6.20 8.13
N LEU A 136 4.77 7.27 7.92
CA LEU A 136 4.28 7.66 6.59
C LEU A 136 5.43 7.99 5.64
N LEU A 137 6.38 8.82 6.09
CA LEU A 137 7.53 9.20 5.28
C LEU A 137 8.40 7.99 4.95
N ALA A 138 8.72 7.16 5.94
CA ALA A 138 9.56 5.99 5.77
C ALA A 138 8.89 4.95 4.84
N ASN A 139 7.62 4.64 5.07
CA ASN A 139 6.85 3.72 4.23
C ASN A 139 6.83 4.20 2.77
N ASN A 140 6.42 5.44 2.54
CA ASN A 140 6.25 5.94 1.19
C ASN A 140 7.59 6.06 0.45
N ILE A 141 8.66 6.50 1.11
CA ILE A 141 9.99 6.59 0.48
C ILE A 141 10.51 5.20 0.10
N MET A 142 10.33 4.20 0.96
CA MET A 142 10.68 2.82 0.64
C MET A 142 9.81 2.26 -0.51
N LEU A 143 8.52 2.57 -0.54
CA LEU A 143 7.61 2.15 -1.62
C LEU A 143 7.99 2.81 -2.96
N ILE A 144 8.42 4.07 -2.96
CA ILE A 144 9.01 4.72 -4.14
C ILE A 144 10.29 3.97 -4.55
N GLY A 145 11.12 3.56 -3.60
CA GLY A 145 12.32 2.75 -3.86
C GLY A 145 12.00 1.39 -4.50
N PHE A 146 10.94 0.73 -4.04
CA PHE A 146 10.42 -0.48 -4.67
C PHE A 146 10.04 -0.25 -6.14
N HIS A 147 9.45 0.91 -6.48
CA HIS A 147 9.17 1.27 -7.87
C HIS A 147 10.42 1.60 -8.68
N VAL A 148 11.45 2.19 -8.08
CA VAL A 148 12.75 2.37 -8.73
C VAL A 148 13.37 1.00 -9.07
N LEU A 149 13.42 0.08 -8.11
CA LEU A 149 13.89 -1.29 -8.32
C LEU A 149 13.10 -2.00 -9.42
N THR A 150 11.77 -1.90 -9.36
CA THR A 150 10.87 -2.47 -10.37
C THR A 150 11.14 -1.90 -11.76
N GLY A 151 11.26 -0.58 -11.87
CA GLY A 151 11.55 0.08 -13.15
C GLY A 151 12.90 -0.37 -13.70
N ALA A 152 13.92 -0.52 -12.85
CA ALA A 152 15.23 -1.02 -13.26
C ALA A 152 15.14 -2.46 -13.79
N LYS A 153 14.36 -3.34 -13.14
CA LYS A 153 14.10 -4.69 -13.64
C LYS A 153 13.40 -4.68 -15.01
N ILE A 154 12.42 -3.80 -15.21
CA ILE A 154 11.73 -3.65 -16.49
C ILE A 154 12.71 -3.22 -17.58
N LEU A 155 13.48 -2.16 -17.36
CA LEU A 155 14.45 -1.67 -18.34
C LEU A 155 15.53 -2.71 -18.65
N ASN A 156 16.05 -3.40 -17.64
CA ASN A 156 16.97 -4.52 -17.81
C ASN A 156 16.38 -5.62 -18.71
N THR A 157 15.15 -6.04 -18.43
CA THR A 157 14.49 -7.13 -19.16
C THR A 157 14.20 -6.74 -20.60
N LEU A 158 13.70 -5.52 -20.83
CA LEU A 158 13.36 -5.07 -22.19
C LEU A 158 14.60 -4.83 -23.05
N SER A 159 15.68 -4.34 -22.45
CA SER A 159 16.92 -3.98 -23.13
C SER A 159 17.95 -5.11 -23.23
N ASP A 160 17.65 -6.30 -22.70
CA ASP A 160 18.61 -7.40 -22.55
C ASP A 160 19.87 -6.98 -21.77
N HIS A 161 19.69 -6.20 -20.70
CA HIS A 161 20.77 -5.67 -19.85
C HIS A 161 21.82 -4.88 -20.66
N SER A 162 21.37 -3.97 -21.52
CA SER A 162 22.29 -3.18 -22.37
C SER A 162 23.15 -2.18 -21.59
N LEU A 163 22.74 -1.81 -20.38
CA LEU A 163 23.45 -0.95 -19.44
C LEU A 163 23.48 -1.60 -18.05
N CYS A 164 24.41 -1.15 -17.22
CA CYS A 164 24.47 -1.52 -15.80
C CYS A 164 23.13 -1.22 -15.10
N THR A 165 22.66 -2.15 -14.26
CA THR A 165 21.37 -2.03 -13.54
C THR A 165 21.25 -0.72 -12.76
N VAL A 166 22.32 -0.28 -12.08
CA VAL A 166 22.34 0.99 -11.34
C VAL A 166 22.01 2.17 -12.26
N VAL A 167 22.46 2.14 -13.52
CA VAL A 167 22.16 3.19 -14.50
C VAL A 167 20.67 3.18 -14.84
N PHE A 168 20.04 2.02 -14.98
CA PHE A 168 18.59 1.94 -15.16
C PHE A 168 17.82 2.46 -13.95
N SER A 169 18.27 2.17 -12.72
CA SER A 169 17.69 2.74 -11.51
C SER A 169 17.78 4.27 -11.50
N ILE A 170 18.91 4.85 -11.94
CA ILE A 170 19.08 6.30 -12.10
C ILE A 170 18.09 6.84 -13.15
N VAL A 171 17.95 6.18 -14.30
CA VAL A 171 16.99 6.59 -15.36
C VAL A 171 15.57 6.64 -14.81
N VAL A 172 15.14 5.60 -14.10
CA VAL A 172 13.79 5.54 -13.49
C VAL A 172 13.63 6.63 -12.44
N THR A 173 14.65 6.89 -11.64
CA THR A 173 14.65 7.96 -10.64
C THR A 173 14.46 9.33 -11.30
N ILE A 174 15.16 9.60 -12.41
CA ILE A 174 15.01 10.84 -13.18
C ILE A 174 13.61 10.95 -13.78
N MET A 175 13.08 9.87 -14.36
CA MET A 175 11.70 9.83 -14.85
C MET A 175 10.71 10.16 -13.73
N GLY A 176 10.88 9.56 -12.55
CA GLY A 176 10.08 9.83 -11.37
C GLY A 176 10.11 11.29 -10.92
N ILE A 177 11.30 11.90 -10.86
CA ILE A 177 11.47 13.33 -10.52
C ILE A 177 10.71 14.21 -11.53
N VAL A 178 10.89 13.98 -12.82
CA VAL A 178 10.24 14.76 -13.88
C VAL A 178 8.72 14.62 -13.81
N CYS A 179 8.22 13.39 -13.66
CA CYS A 179 6.79 13.13 -13.54
C CYS A 179 6.18 13.64 -12.23
N SER A 180 6.98 13.86 -11.18
CA SER A 180 6.54 14.42 -9.89
C SER A 180 6.62 15.95 -9.84
N ALA A 181 7.06 16.62 -10.90
CA ALA A 181 7.12 18.07 -10.96
C ALA A 181 5.75 18.77 -10.81
N PRO A 182 4.64 18.27 -11.40
CA PRO A 182 3.32 18.85 -11.18
C PRO A 182 2.87 18.66 -9.73
N ARG A 183 2.59 19.76 -9.01
CA ARG A 183 2.13 19.69 -7.60
C ARG A 183 0.68 19.26 -7.45
N THR A 184 -0.13 19.51 -8.48
CA THR A 184 -1.58 19.27 -8.44
C THR A 184 -1.87 17.86 -8.93
N LEU A 185 -2.75 17.17 -8.20
CA LEU A 185 -3.17 15.81 -8.53
C LEU A 185 -4.49 15.80 -9.32
N ASN A 186 -4.83 16.91 -9.98
CA ASN A 186 -6.13 17.11 -10.65
C ASN A 186 -6.40 16.05 -11.74
N HIS A 187 -5.34 15.47 -12.30
CA HIS A 187 -5.41 14.40 -13.31
C HIS A 187 -5.15 12.99 -12.75
N VAL A 188 -4.95 12.85 -11.44
CA VAL A 188 -4.49 11.58 -10.85
C VAL A 188 -5.54 10.49 -10.92
N SER A 189 -6.82 10.80 -10.83
CA SER A 189 -7.88 9.79 -11.04
C SER A 189 -7.82 9.18 -12.45
N PHE A 190 -7.54 9.99 -13.48
CA PHE A 190 -7.36 9.49 -14.84
C PHE A 190 -6.05 8.71 -15.00
N MET A 191 -4.93 9.22 -14.48
CA MET A 191 -3.64 8.51 -14.50
C MET A 191 -3.71 7.16 -13.77
N SER A 192 -4.43 7.11 -12.66
CA SER A 192 -4.65 5.89 -11.86
C SER A 192 -5.47 4.86 -12.63
N MET A 193 -6.52 5.30 -13.33
CA MET A 193 -7.32 4.43 -14.19
C MET A 193 -6.50 3.86 -15.36
N PHE A 194 -5.70 4.69 -16.02
CA PHE A 194 -4.82 4.26 -17.11
C PHE A 194 -3.74 3.29 -16.61
N SER A 195 -3.13 3.59 -15.46
CA SER A 195 -2.20 2.71 -14.74
C SER A 195 -2.78 1.33 -14.47
N ALA A 196 -3.98 1.27 -13.87
CA ALA A 196 -4.69 0.03 -13.59
C ALA A 196 -4.99 -0.76 -14.87
N ALA A 197 -5.38 -0.08 -15.96
CA ALA A 197 -5.66 -0.72 -17.24
C ALA A 197 -4.40 -1.36 -17.84
N CYS A 198 -3.27 -0.64 -17.84
CA CYS A 198 -1.99 -1.20 -18.28
C CYS A 198 -1.56 -2.41 -17.45
N MET A 199 -1.71 -2.34 -16.12
CA MET A 199 -1.43 -3.49 -15.26
C MET A 199 -2.38 -4.66 -15.55
N GLY A 200 -3.67 -4.41 -15.75
CA GLY A 200 -4.65 -5.43 -16.12
C GLY A 200 -4.30 -6.14 -17.42
N ILE A 201 -3.81 -5.41 -18.43
CA ILE A 201 -3.30 -5.99 -19.68
C ILE A 201 -2.05 -6.84 -19.41
N ALA A 202 -1.10 -6.36 -18.59
CA ALA A 202 0.10 -7.13 -18.23
C ALA A 202 -0.26 -8.46 -17.58
N ILE A 203 -1.19 -8.45 -16.62
CA ILE A 203 -1.69 -9.65 -15.94
C ILE A 203 -2.35 -10.60 -16.93
N LEU A 204 -3.27 -10.09 -17.76
CA LEU A 204 -3.98 -10.91 -18.75
C LEU A 204 -3.00 -11.60 -19.72
N LEU A 205 -2.02 -10.86 -20.22
CA LEU A 205 -0.97 -11.41 -21.10
C LEU A 205 -0.17 -12.49 -20.38
N PHE A 206 0.24 -12.27 -19.14
CA PHE A 206 0.91 -13.30 -18.34
C PHE A 206 0.07 -14.57 -18.21
N LEU A 207 -1.23 -14.45 -17.90
CA LEU A 207 -2.11 -15.62 -17.74
C LEU A 207 -2.25 -16.41 -19.04
N ILE A 208 -2.36 -15.72 -20.17
CA ILE A 208 -2.40 -16.36 -21.49
C ILE A 208 -1.07 -17.07 -21.75
N PHE A 209 0.05 -16.37 -21.58
CA PHE A 209 1.38 -16.92 -21.88
C PHE A 209 1.75 -18.10 -21.00
N ALA A 210 1.53 -18.00 -19.69
CA ALA A 210 1.76 -19.11 -18.77
C ALA A 210 0.90 -20.34 -19.10
N GLY A 211 -0.31 -20.14 -19.66
CA GLY A 211 -1.20 -21.23 -20.04
C GLY A 211 -0.93 -21.87 -21.39
N ILE A 212 -0.20 -21.19 -22.30
CA ILE A 212 0.14 -21.73 -23.63
C ILE A 212 1.60 -22.18 -23.75
N GLU A 213 2.48 -21.78 -22.84
CA GLU A 213 3.88 -22.21 -22.84
C GLU A 213 3.99 -23.71 -22.48
N ASP A 214 4.86 -24.42 -23.20
CA ASP A 214 5.10 -25.85 -22.95
C ASP A 214 5.76 -26.10 -21.58
N ALA A 215 6.58 -25.15 -21.11
CA ALA A 215 7.29 -25.24 -19.84
C ALA A 215 7.76 -23.87 -19.32
N PRO A 216 7.90 -23.70 -17.99
CA PRO A 216 8.48 -22.50 -17.40
C PRO A 216 9.99 -22.40 -17.64
N PHE A 217 10.56 -21.22 -17.40
CA PHE A 217 12.01 -20.98 -17.48
C PHE A 217 12.75 -21.37 -16.20
N TYR A 218 12.49 -20.63 -15.12
CA TYR A 218 13.14 -20.78 -13.81
C TYR A 218 12.26 -20.19 -12.71
N GLY A 219 12.58 -20.53 -11.47
CA GLY A 219 12.11 -19.81 -10.29
C GLY A 219 13.05 -20.00 -9.12
N TYR A 220 12.58 -19.69 -7.91
CA TYR A 220 13.40 -19.86 -6.70
C TYR A 220 13.81 -21.31 -6.42
N GLY A 221 13.06 -22.30 -6.93
CA GLY A 221 13.48 -23.70 -6.86
C GLY A 221 14.67 -24.04 -7.78
N GLY A 222 14.93 -23.25 -8.83
CA GLY A 222 15.94 -23.51 -9.86
C GLY A 222 15.40 -23.41 -11.30
N ASN A 223 16.20 -23.85 -12.27
CA ASN A 223 15.86 -23.84 -13.70
C ASN A 223 15.05 -25.08 -14.11
N TYR A 224 14.16 -24.93 -15.08
CA TYR A 224 13.52 -26.07 -15.73
C TYR A 224 14.48 -26.73 -16.74
N PRO A 225 14.52 -28.08 -16.87
CA PRO A 225 13.75 -29.10 -16.14
C PRO A 225 14.49 -29.70 -14.93
N THR A 226 15.44 -29.00 -14.31
CA THR A 226 16.33 -29.55 -13.26
C THR A 226 15.58 -30.18 -12.07
N LEU A 227 14.39 -29.69 -11.74
CA LEU A 227 13.52 -30.19 -10.66
C LEU A 227 12.39 -31.11 -11.16
N GLY A 228 12.41 -31.49 -12.44
CA GLY A 228 11.39 -32.29 -13.10
C GLY A 228 10.17 -31.49 -13.59
N ALA A 229 9.08 -32.19 -13.87
CA ALA A 229 7.83 -31.57 -14.30
C ALA A 229 7.29 -30.59 -13.23
N VAL A 230 6.49 -29.61 -13.69
CA VAL A 230 5.77 -28.68 -12.81
C VAL A 230 4.91 -29.45 -11.81
N LYS A 231 5.02 -29.10 -10.53
CA LYS A 231 4.25 -29.69 -9.43
C LYS A 231 3.68 -28.58 -8.57
N THR A 232 2.42 -28.76 -8.19
CA THR A 232 1.78 -27.96 -7.14
C THR A 232 1.42 -28.83 -5.95
N TYR A 233 1.15 -28.21 -4.81
CA TYR A 233 1.01 -28.91 -3.54
C TYR A 233 0.06 -28.17 -2.61
N ALA A 234 -0.65 -28.95 -1.81
CA ALA A 234 -1.64 -28.41 -0.88
C ALA A 234 -1.01 -27.68 0.32
N LEU A 235 0.15 -28.16 0.79
CA LEU A 235 0.84 -27.71 1.99
C LEU A 235 2.31 -27.39 1.68
N PRO A 236 3.02 -26.64 2.54
CA PRO A 236 4.43 -26.33 2.34
C PRO A 236 5.25 -27.61 2.15
N GLN A 237 6.25 -27.54 1.26
CA GLN A 237 7.11 -28.68 0.97
C GLN A 237 8.03 -28.99 2.16
N ALA A 238 8.50 -30.24 2.24
CA ALA A 238 9.47 -30.63 3.24
C ALA A 238 10.75 -29.78 3.07
N GLY A 239 11.19 -29.13 4.14
CA GLY A 239 12.34 -28.24 4.13
C GLY A 239 12.01 -26.75 3.98
N THR A 240 10.74 -26.37 3.72
CA THR A 240 10.32 -24.98 3.82
C THR A 240 10.41 -24.52 5.28
N ASP A 241 11.26 -23.53 5.55
CA ASP A 241 11.45 -23.01 6.88
C ASP A 241 10.40 -21.95 7.27
N TRP A 242 10.43 -21.56 8.54
CA TRP A 242 9.51 -20.58 9.08
C TRP A 242 9.72 -19.18 8.48
N VAL A 243 10.97 -18.82 8.14
CA VAL A 243 11.30 -17.50 7.57
C VAL A 243 10.68 -17.36 6.18
N ALA A 244 10.80 -18.37 5.32
CA ALA A 244 10.18 -18.41 4.01
C ALA A 244 8.65 -18.32 4.12
N CYS A 245 8.04 -19.12 5.01
CA CYS A 245 6.59 -19.07 5.25
C CYS A 245 6.13 -17.67 5.67
N MET A 246 6.84 -17.04 6.62
CA MET A 246 6.48 -15.71 7.09
C MET A 246 6.66 -14.64 6.03
N ASN A 247 7.71 -14.70 5.21
CA ASN A 247 7.89 -13.79 4.09
C ASN A 247 6.77 -13.93 3.04
N ALA A 248 6.34 -15.16 2.76
CA ALA A 248 5.19 -15.39 1.89
C ALA A 248 3.88 -14.80 2.46
N VAL A 249 3.65 -14.94 3.77
CA VAL A 249 2.50 -14.31 4.45
C VAL A 249 2.57 -12.78 4.39
N LEU A 250 3.75 -12.19 4.60
CA LEU A 250 3.96 -10.74 4.54
C LEU A 250 3.74 -10.20 3.13
N ASN A 251 4.23 -10.90 2.09
CA ASN A 251 4.00 -10.55 0.69
C ASN A 251 2.50 -10.54 0.35
N ILE A 252 1.75 -11.54 0.82
CA ILE A 252 0.29 -11.58 0.65
C ILE A 252 -0.37 -10.42 1.41
N THR A 253 0.05 -10.20 2.66
CA THR A 253 -0.56 -9.19 3.54
C THR A 253 -0.35 -7.78 3.00
N PHE A 254 0.83 -7.49 2.46
CA PHE A 254 1.18 -6.18 1.90
C PHE A 254 0.15 -5.67 0.88
N LEU A 255 -0.32 -6.56 0.00
CA LEU A 255 -1.33 -6.18 -1.00
C LEU A 255 -2.67 -5.79 -0.41
N TRP A 256 -2.99 -6.28 0.78
CA TRP A 256 -4.25 -6.00 1.48
C TRP A 256 -4.15 -4.78 2.40
N VAL A 257 -3.06 -4.00 2.36
CA VAL A 257 -2.86 -2.86 3.27
C VAL A 257 -2.64 -1.49 2.56
N PRO A 258 -3.60 -1.00 1.75
CA PRO A 258 -3.51 0.34 1.15
C PRO A 258 -4.01 1.47 2.08
N GLN A 259 -4.49 1.16 3.29
CA GLN A 259 -5.30 2.09 4.09
C GLN A 259 -4.54 3.33 4.55
N ILE A 260 -3.21 3.38 4.42
CA ILE A 260 -2.39 4.54 4.77
C ILE A 260 -2.85 5.83 4.05
N LEU A 261 -3.37 5.72 2.82
CA LEU A 261 -3.87 6.85 2.04
C LEU A 261 -5.37 7.10 2.19
N PHE A 262 -6.11 6.16 2.80
CA PHE A 262 -7.57 6.23 2.86
C PHE A 262 -8.08 7.44 3.63
N PRO A 263 -7.50 7.87 4.78
CA PRO A 263 -7.93 9.10 5.44
C PRO A 263 -7.86 10.33 4.52
N THR A 264 -6.80 10.43 3.74
CA THR A 264 -6.61 11.50 2.75
C THR A 264 -7.71 11.45 1.70
N PHE A 265 -7.92 10.30 1.09
CA PHE A 265 -8.96 10.12 0.07
C PHE A 265 -10.36 10.40 0.62
N ILE A 266 -10.68 9.92 1.82
CA ILE A 266 -11.98 10.18 2.48
C ILE A 266 -12.15 11.69 2.73
N SER A 267 -11.10 12.39 3.15
CA SER A 267 -11.16 13.81 3.44
C SER A 267 -11.35 14.70 2.21
N GLU A 268 -10.95 14.22 1.03
CA GLU A 268 -11.15 14.88 -0.27
C GLU A 268 -12.51 14.54 -0.91
N MET A 269 -13.27 13.58 -0.34
CA MET A 269 -14.60 13.27 -0.83
C MET A 269 -15.60 14.35 -0.46
N GLU A 270 -16.44 14.74 -1.42
CA GLU A 270 -17.56 15.65 -1.19
C GLU A 270 -18.59 15.03 -0.23
N ARG A 271 -18.78 13.71 -0.34
CA ARG A 271 -19.65 12.90 0.54
C ARG A 271 -18.89 11.72 1.12
N PRO A 272 -18.13 11.91 2.22
CA PRO A 272 -17.36 10.85 2.88
C PRO A 272 -18.21 9.63 3.31
N GLN A 273 -19.52 9.82 3.49
CA GLN A 273 -20.48 8.76 3.81
C GLN A 273 -20.55 7.68 2.72
N ASP A 274 -20.23 8.04 1.47
CA ASP A 274 -20.28 7.13 0.32
C ASP A 274 -18.99 6.30 0.16
N PHE A 275 -17.94 6.53 0.97
CA PHE A 275 -16.68 5.79 0.90
C PHE A 275 -16.85 4.25 0.93
N PRO A 276 -17.74 3.65 1.74
CA PRO A 276 -17.95 2.20 1.71
C PRO A 276 -18.36 1.64 0.35
N LYS A 277 -18.98 2.45 -0.53
CA LYS A 277 -19.28 2.05 -1.91
C LYS A 277 -18.01 1.92 -2.74
N ALA A 278 -17.11 2.90 -2.62
CA ALA A 278 -15.81 2.86 -3.28
C ALA A 278 -14.95 1.69 -2.75
N LEU A 279 -14.96 1.49 -1.44
CA LEU A 279 -14.29 0.36 -0.79
C LEU A 279 -14.83 -1.00 -1.25
N ALA A 280 -16.15 -1.14 -1.45
CA ALA A 280 -16.75 -2.38 -1.94
C ALA A 280 -16.31 -2.73 -3.36
N VAL A 281 -16.24 -1.74 -4.24
CA VAL A 281 -15.70 -1.91 -5.59
C VAL A 281 -14.23 -2.32 -5.54
N LEU A 282 -13.43 -1.64 -4.72
CA LEU A 282 -12.02 -1.98 -4.53
C LEU A 282 -11.85 -3.41 -4.01
N ALA A 283 -12.53 -3.76 -2.92
CA ALA A 283 -12.44 -5.08 -2.32
C ALA A 283 -12.82 -6.19 -3.31
N GLY A 284 -13.88 -6.00 -4.11
CA GLY A 284 -14.27 -6.95 -5.15
C GLY A 284 -13.20 -7.13 -6.23
N ILE A 285 -12.66 -6.03 -6.76
CA ILE A 285 -11.58 -6.05 -7.76
C ILE A 285 -10.33 -6.72 -7.19
N SER A 286 -9.90 -6.29 -5.99
CA SER A 286 -8.72 -6.80 -5.29
C SER A 286 -8.86 -8.29 -4.95
N SER A 287 -10.04 -8.76 -4.51
CA SER A 287 -10.27 -10.20 -4.29
C SER A 287 -10.06 -11.03 -5.54
N VAL A 288 -10.51 -10.57 -6.71
CA VAL A 288 -10.29 -11.28 -7.97
C VAL A 288 -8.81 -11.24 -8.35
N LEU A 289 -8.20 -10.06 -8.35
CA LEU A 289 -6.82 -9.86 -8.81
C LEU A 289 -5.76 -10.45 -7.89
N PHE A 290 -6.00 -10.51 -6.58
CA PHE A 290 -5.02 -10.99 -5.60
C PHE A 290 -5.14 -12.50 -5.32
N ILE A 291 -6.14 -13.17 -5.90
CA ILE A 291 -6.37 -14.61 -5.72
C ILE A 291 -6.24 -15.33 -7.05
N VAL A 292 -6.98 -14.90 -8.09
CA VAL A 292 -7.11 -15.66 -9.33
C VAL A 292 -5.81 -15.67 -10.15
N PRO A 293 -5.19 -14.52 -10.51
CA PRO A 293 -3.92 -14.54 -11.24
C PRO A 293 -2.78 -15.27 -10.53
N PRO A 294 -2.54 -15.06 -9.21
CA PRO A 294 -1.54 -15.83 -8.48
C PRO A 294 -1.80 -17.33 -8.45
N ALA A 295 -3.07 -17.73 -8.27
CA ALA A 295 -3.47 -19.13 -8.30
C ALA A 295 -3.17 -19.76 -9.66
N ILE A 296 -3.58 -19.12 -10.76
CA ILE A 296 -3.28 -19.60 -12.12
C ILE A 296 -1.76 -19.67 -12.33
N GLY A 297 -1.03 -18.65 -11.89
CA GLY A 297 0.44 -18.65 -11.93
C GLY A 297 1.02 -19.86 -11.20
N PHE A 298 0.56 -20.16 -9.98
CA PHE A 298 1.07 -21.31 -9.23
C PHE A 298 0.69 -22.63 -9.89
N HIS A 299 -0.50 -22.73 -10.48
CA HIS A 299 -0.92 -23.91 -11.24
C HIS A 299 0.04 -24.25 -12.39
N TYR A 300 0.43 -23.25 -13.20
CA TYR A 300 1.28 -23.46 -14.37
C TYR A 300 2.78 -23.43 -14.06
N LEU A 301 3.22 -22.74 -13.00
CA LEU A 301 4.64 -22.56 -12.70
C LEU A 301 5.12 -23.43 -11.55
N GLY A 302 4.26 -23.78 -10.58
CA GLY A 302 4.61 -24.64 -9.46
C GLY A 302 5.86 -24.16 -8.70
N GLN A 303 6.82 -25.06 -8.51
CA GLN A 303 8.11 -24.81 -7.89
C GLN A 303 9.03 -23.84 -8.66
N TYR A 304 8.69 -23.52 -9.91
CA TYR A 304 9.40 -22.56 -10.77
C TYR A 304 8.82 -21.15 -10.67
N SER A 305 8.03 -20.86 -9.64
CA SER A 305 7.49 -19.52 -9.40
C SER A 305 8.58 -18.56 -8.91
N THR A 306 8.69 -17.40 -9.55
CA THR A 306 9.53 -16.27 -9.10
C THR A 306 8.68 -15.05 -8.69
N ALA A 307 9.31 -14.06 -8.07
CA ALA A 307 8.68 -12.80 -7.66
C ALA A 307 9.38 -11.62 -8.38
N PRO A 308 8.76 -11.04 -9.42
CA PRO A 308 7.40 -11.27 -9.92
C PRO A 308 7.29 -12.45 -10.91
N ALA A 309 6.13 -13.10 -10.97
CA ALA A 309 5.91 -14.33 -11.75
C ALA A 309 6.22 -14.24 -13.25
N PHE A 310 6.21 -13.02 -13.83
CA PHE A 310 6.61 -12.80 -15.22
C PHE A 310 7.99 -13.39 -15.56
N GLY A 311 8.92 -13.41 -14.60
CA GLY A 311 10.26 -13.94 -14.82
C GLY A 311 10.29 -15.44 -15.11
N SER A 312 9.28 -16.16 -14.63
CA SER A 312 9.16 -17.61 -14.82
C SER A 312 8.77 -18.00 -16.24
N LEU A 313 8.38 -17.06 -17.11
CA LEU A 313 8.05 -17.35 -18.51
C LEU A 313 9.29 -17.74 -19.32
N GLY A 314 9.18 -18.81 -20.10
CA GLY A 314 10.20 -19.40 -20.98
C GLY A 314 10.48 -18.57 -22.23
N VAL A 315 9.43 -18.10 -22.88
CA VAL A 315 9.55 -17.43 -24.17
C VAL A 315 9.86 -15.96 -23.94
N VAL A 316 11.04 -15.52 -24.41
CA VAL A 316 11.53 -14.14 -24.25
C VAL A 316 10.51 -13.10 -24.75
N ALA A 317 9.86 -13.36 -25.89
CA ALA A 317 8.84 -12.46 -26.43
C ALA A 317 7.63 -12.31 -25.50
N TYR A 318 7.17 -13.40 -24.88
CA TYR A 318 6.02 -13.39 -23.96
C TYR A 318 6.35 -12.62 -22.68
N LYS A 319 7.55 -12.87 -22.13
CA LYS A 319 8.08 -12.15 -20.99
C LYS A 319 8.18 -10.65 -21.24
N LYS A 320 8.82 -10.23 -22.34
CA LYS A 320 8.96 -8.81 -22.68
C LYS A 320 7.61 -8.15 -22.96
N ALA A 321 6.73 -8.79 -23.73
CA ALA A 321 5.43 -8.24 -24.09
C ALA A 321 4.52 -8.03 -22.86
N SER A 322 4.48 -9.00 -21.95
CA SER A 322 3.68 -8.89 -20.73
C SER A 322 4.28 -7.90 -19.73
N PHE A 323 5.60 -7.90 -19.54
CA PHE A 323 6.26 -7.05 -18.56
C PHE A 323 6.39 -5.58 -18.98
N ALA A 324 6.42 -5.28 -20.30
CA ALA A 324 6.52 -3.91 -20.80
C ALA A 324 5.42 -2.98 -20.29
N PHE A 325 4.17 -3.48 -20.21
CA PHE A 325 3.04 -2.69 -19.72
C PHE A 325 3.16 -2.29 -18.25
N VAL A 326 3.98 -2.99 -17.46
CA VAL A 326 4.20 -2.72 -16.03
C VAL A 326 4.95 -1.40 -15.81
N ILE A 327 5.63 -0.85 -16.81
CA ILE A 327 6.35 0.43 -16.66
C ILE A 327 5.40 1.57 -16.29
N VAL A 328 4.18 1.56 -16.83
CA VAL A 328 3.17 2.61 -16.60
C VAL A 328 2.75 2.64 -15.13
N PRO A 329 2.20 1.55 -14.53
CA PRO A 329 1.85 1.56 -13.12
C PRO A 329 3.06 1.80 -12.22
N THR A 330 4.25 1.32 -12.60
CA THR A 330 5.47 1.55 -11.84
C THR A 330 5.78 3.04 -11.66
N ILE A 331 5.73 3.82 -12.74
CA ILE A 331 6.01 5.26 -12.67
C ILE A 331 4.84 6.02 -12.03
N VAL A 332 3.59 5.71 -12.41
CA VAL A 332 2.41 6.43 -11.91
C VAL A 332 2.28 6.30 -10.39
N ILE A 333 2.38 5.08 -9.85
CA ILE A 333 2.25 4.84 -8.41
C ILE A 333 3.41 5.50 -7.66
N GLY A 334 4.65 5.33 -8.12
CA GLY A 334 5.81 6.02 -7.52
C GLY A 334 5.64 7.55 -7.46
N VAL A 335 5.08 8.15 -8.51
CA VAL A 335 4.78 9.60 -8.56
C VAL A 335 3.67 10.00 -7.57
N ILE A 336 2.61 9.18 -7.42
CA ILE A 336 1.53 9.45 -6.45
C ILE A 336 2.10 9.49 -5.04
N TYR A 337 2.86 8.47 -4.65
CA TYR A 337 3.48 8.39 -3.33
C TYR A 337 4.52 9.49 -3.11
N ALA A 338 5.32 9.84 -4.12
CA ALA A 338 6.27 10.96 -4.04
C ALA A 338 5.55 12.30 -3.81
N ASN A 339 4.44 12.53 -4.51
CA ASN A 339 3.63 13.73 -4.35
C ASN A 339 2.98 13.82 -2.96
N VAL A 340 2.43 12.72 -2.45
CA VAL A 340 1.83 12.70 -1.09
C VAL A 340 2.89 13.01 -0.03
N THR A 341 4.04 12.33 -0.09
CA THR A 341 5.19 12.56 0.79
C THR A 341 5.70 14.00 0.69
N GLY A 342 5.86 14.50 -0.54
CA GLY A 342 6.32 15.86 -0.80
C GLY A 342 5.37 16.90 -0.24
N LYS A 343 4.06 16.75 -0.42
CA LYS A 343 3.05 17.66 0.14
C LYS A 343 3.10 17.67 1.67
N PHE A 344 3.21 16.52 2.30
CA PHE A 344 3.30 16.43 3.76
C PHE A 344 4.50 17.24 4.29
N ILE A 345 5.69 17.05 3.71
CA ILE A 345 6.89 17.82 4.11
C ILE A 345 6.75 19.31 3.75
N TYR A 346 6.24 19.60 2.55
CA TYR A 346 6.09 20.95 2.03
C TYR A 346 5.19 21.81 2.91
N PHE A 347 4.03 21.30 3.30
CA PHE A 347 3.11 21.99 4.21
C PHE A 347 3.66 22.08 5.63
N ARG A 348 4.48 21.11 6.07
CA ARG A 348 5.13 21.17 7.37
C ARG A 348 6.22 22.24 7.45
N ILE A 349 6.94 22.48 6.35
CA ILE A 349 7.98 23.52 6.26
C ILE A 349 7.36 24.90 6.06
N LEU A 350 6.45 25.05 5.08
CA LEU A 350 5.92 26.36 4.71
C LEU A 350 4.73 26.80 5.57
N GLY A 351 4.05 25.87 6.24
CA GLY A 351 2.92 26.16 7.12
C GLY A 351 1.88 27.06 6.46
N ARG A 352 1.62 28.21 7.08
CA ARG A 352 0.67 29.24 6.60
C ARG A 352 1.31 30.29 5.68
N SER A 353 2.52 30.07 5.18
CA SER A 353 3.20 31.03 4.31
C SER A 353 2.47 31.21 2.98
N ARG A 354 2.51 32.43 2.42
CA ARG A 354 2.02 32.72 1.06
C ARG A 354 2.63 31.80 0.01
N HIS A 355 3.85 31.31 0.23
CA HIS A 355 4.54 30.40 -0.70
C HIS A 355 3.87 29.02 -0.81
N ALA A 356 3.10 28.59 0.19
CA ALA A 356 2.38 27.33 0.16
C ALA A 356 1.19 27.34 -0.83
N HIS A 357 0.60 28.53 -1.05
CA HIS A 357 -0.63 28.71 -1.83
C HIS A 357 -0.46 29.62 -3.06
N SER A 358 0.76 30.02 -3.42
CA SER A 358 1.02 30.89 -4.58
C SER A 358 2.18 30.36 -5.42
N HIS A 359 2.15 30.64 -6.73
CA HIS A 359 3.24 30.31 -7.65
C HIS A 359 4.45 31.24 -7.43
N THR A 360 5.23 30.96 -6.39
CA THR A 360 6.47 31.70 -6.10
C THR A 360 7.71 30.88 -6.49
N LEU A 361 8.80 31.57 -6.83
CA LEU A 361 10.08 30.92 -7.13
C LEU A 361 10.58 30.09 -5.95
N THR A 362 10.42 30.60 -4.72
CA THR A 362 10.75 29.89 -3.48
C THR A 362 9.92 28.62 -3.31
N GLY A 363 8.60 28.70 -3.58
CA GLY A 363 7.72 27.53 -3.51
C GLY A 363 8.10 26.46 -4.53
N TRP A 364 8.48 26.87 -5.75
CA TRP A 364 8.89 25.94 -6.82
C TRP A 364 10.27 25.36 -6.57
N GLY A 365 11.22 26.16 -6.08
CA GLY A 365 12.54 25.70 -5.68
C GLY A 365 12.48 24.68 -4.55
N LEU A 366 11.70 24.95 -3.50
CA LEU A 366 11.50 23.99 -2.40
C LEU A 366 10.83 22.71 -2.90
N TRP A 367 9.78 22.81 -3.72
CA TRP A 367 9.11 21.63 -4.27
C TRP A 367 10.06 20.76 -5.10
N ALA A 368 10.80 21.37 -6.02
CA ALA A 368 11.77 20.65 -6.85
C ALA A 368 12.86 19.98 -5.99
N GLY A 369 13.40 20.70 -5.00
CA GLY A 369 14.37 20.16 -4.05
C GLY A 369 13.83 18.98 -3.24
N LEU A 370 12.57 19.05 -2.79
CA LEU A 370 11.90 17.95 -2.09
C LEU A 370 11.73 16.72 -2.98
N MET A 371 11.28 16.89 -4.23
CA MET A 371 11.14 15.77 -5.16
C MET A 371 12.49 15.09 -5.41
N VAL A 372 13.55 15.87 -5.69
CA VAL A 372 14.90 15.32 -5.87
C VAL A 372 15.36 14.56 -4.64
N ALA A 373 15.17 15.10 -3.43
CA ALA A 373 15.57 14.44 -2.20
C ALA A 373 14.80 13.14 -1.94
N ILE A 374 13.47 13.14 -2.11
CA ILE A 374 12.63 11.96 -1.93
C ILE A 374 13.05 10.82 -2.87
N TRP A 375 13.18 11.12 -4.17
CA TRP A 375 13.57 10.14 -5.18
C TRP A 375 15.03 9.67 -5.00
N ALA A 376 15.94 10.53 -4.58
CA ALA A 376 17.32 10.14 -4.29
C ALA A 376 17.44 9.18 -3.11
N ILE A 377 16.68 9.40 -2.03
CA ILE A 377 16.66 8.48 -0.89
C ILE A 377 15.99 7.15 -1.30
N ALA A 378 14.90 7.22 -2.07
CA ALA A 378 14.23 6.04 -2.62
C ALA A 378 15.16 5.19 -3.51
N PHE A 379 15.97 5.83 -4.35
CA PHE A 379 17.01 5.16 -5.14
C PHE A 379 18.01 4.39 -4.26
N VAL A 380 18.44 4.96 -3.14
CA VAL A 380 19.33 4.24 -2.20
C VAL A 380 18.66 2.98 -1.65
N PHE A 381 17.38 3.05 -1.27
CA PHE A 381 16.65 1.85 -0.82
C PHE A 381 16.50 0.81 -1.94
N ALA A 382 16.27 1.24 -3.18
CA ALA A 382 16.17 0.36 -4.34
C ALA A 382 17.44 -0.48 -4.56
N GLU A 383 18.61 0.11 -4.31
CA GLU A 383 19.91 -0.55 -4.48
C GLU A 383 20.35 -1.39 -3.26
N VAL A 384 19.76 -1.14 -2.08
CA VAL A 384 20.13 -1.81 -0.82
C VAL A 384 19.26 -3.03 -0.51
N ILE A 385 18.05 -3.14 -1.05
CA ILE A 385 17.20 -4.31 -0.78
C ILE A 385 17.28 -5.28 -1.98
N PRO A 386 17.76 -6.51 -1.77
CA PRO A 386 18.27 -7.37 -2.85
C PRO A 386 17.17 -7.95 -3.75
N SER A 387 15.97 -8.13 -3.22
CA SER A 387 14.87 -8.78 -3.94
C SER A 387 13.55 -8.05 -3.78
N MET A 388 12.64 -8.29 -4.73
CA MET A 388 11.29 -7.72 -4.69
C MET A 388 10.49 -8.29 -3.51
N GLY A 389 10.59 -9.59 -3.25
CA GLY A 389 9.89 -10.25 -2.16
C GLY A 389 10.31 -9.72 -0.79
N ASP A 390 11.61 -9.44 -0.60
CA ASP A 390 12.11 -8.85 0.64
C ASP A 390 11.63 -7.42 0.85
N PHE A 391 11.57 -6.63 -0.22
CA PHE A 391 11.02 -5.28 -0.18
C PHE A 391 9.58 -5.29 0.34
N LEU A 392 8.75 -6.16 -0.24
CA LEU A 392 7.34 -6.32 0.15
C LEU A 392 7.21 -6.83 1.57
N SER A 393 8.03 -7.80 1.97
CA SER A 393 8.02 -8.34 3.34
C SER A 393 8.41 -7.29 4.38
N LEU A 394 9.46 -6.50 4.09
CA LEU A 394 9.95 -5.47 5.00
C LEU A 394 8.92 -4.34 5.16
N LEU A 395 8.31 -3.89 4.05
CA LEU A 395 7.22 -2.91 4.07
C LEU A 395 6.03 -3.45 4.87
N GLY A 396 5.60 -4.67 4.57
CA GLY A 396 4.47 -5.33 5.23
C GLY A 396 4.66 -5.54 6.73
N ALA A 397 5.88 -5.89 7.15
CA ALA A 397 6.17 -6.11 8.57
C ALA A 397 6.27 -4.79 9.34
N ALA A 398 7.02 -3.83 8.80
CA ALA A 398 7.35 -2.60 9.51
C ALA A 398 6.18 -1.61 9.54
N PHE A 399 5.50 -1.39 8.42
CA PHE A 399 4.52 -0.30 8.27
C PHE A 399 3.09 -0.80 8.23
N ASP A 400 2.81 -1.86 7.47
CA ASP A 400 1.44 -2.36 7.34
C ASP A 400 0.91 -2.96 8.64
N SER A 401 1.81 -3.47 9.50
CA SER A 401 1.48 -3.82 10.89
C SER A 401 0.78 -2.68 11.64
N PHE A 402 1.14 -1.42 11.38
CA PHE A 402 0.46 -0.26 11.94
C PHE A 402 -0.74 0.17 11.09
N PHE A 403 -0.52 0.39 9.79
CA PHE A 403 -1.47 1.02 8.88
C PHE A 403 -2.54 0.08 8.33
N GLY A 404 -2.48 -1.21 8.62
CA GLY A 404 -3.50 -2.21 8.30
C GLY A 404 -4.13 -2.85 9.53
N PHE A 405 -3.48 -2.75 10.70
CA PHE A 405 -3.86 -3.50 11.90
C PHE A 405 -3.87 -2.64 13.18
N ILE A 406 -2.71 -2.29 13.74
CA ILE A 406 -2.60 -1.73 15.11
C ILE A 406 -3.43 -0.45 15.27
N PHE A 407 -3.29 0.54 14.37
CA PHE A 407 -4.02 1.80 14.51
C PHE A 407 -5.54 1.61 14.42
N PHE A 408 -6.01 0.67 13.61
CA PHE A 408 -7.45 0.42 13.47
C PHE A 408 -8.02 -0.39 14.63
N ALA A 409 -7.24 -1.29 15.22
CA ALA A 409 -7.62 -1.93 16.48
C ALA A 409 -7.69 -0.92 17.64
N ILE A 410 -6.76 0.04 17.71
CA ILE A 410 -6.83 1.16 18.68
C ILE A 410 -8.06 2.03 18.41
N ALA A 411 -8.33 2.38 17.16
CA ALA A 411 -9.50 3.17 16.77
C ALA A 411 -10.82 2.48 17.17
N TYR A 412 -10.93 1.15 16.97
CA TYR A 412 -12.07 0.37 17.46
C TYR A 412 -12.22 0.47 18.97
N ALA A 413 -11.11 0.30 19.71
CA ALA A 413 -11.12 0.40 21.17
C ALA A 413 -11.60 1.78 21.64
N GLN A 414 -11.20 2.86 20.97
CA GLN A 414 -11.69 4.21 21.29
C GLN A 414 -13.18 4.39 20.94
N LEU A 415 -13.64 3.88 19.79
CA LEU A 415 -15.05 4.02 19.38
C LEU A 415 -16.02 3.41 20.39
N TYR A 416 -15.67 2.25 20.93
CA TYR A 416 -16.56 1.44 21.77
C TYR A 416 -16.10 1.37 23.23
N ARG A 417 -15.30 2.35 23.69
CA ARG A 417 -14.80 2.41 25.06
C ARG A 417 -15.94 2.30 26.08
N GLY A 418 -15.84 1.30 26.96
CA GLY A 418 -16.86 1.02 27.99
C GLY A 418 -18.07 0.22 27.48
N ARG A 419 -18.11 -0.20 26.21
CA ARG A 419 -19.23 -0.93 25.60
C ARG A 419 -18.80 -2.16 24.78
N TYR A 420 -17.56 -2.64 24.93
CA TYR A 420 -16.98 -3.71 24.11
C TYR A 420 -17.85 -4.99 24.04
N TRP A 421 -18.41 -5.42 25.17
CA TRP A 421 -19.12 -6.69 25.27
C TRP A 421 -20.65 -6.53 25.30
N THR A 422 -21.16 -5.42 24.79
CA THR A 422 -22.61 -5.15 24.78
C THR A 422 -23.28 -5.86 23.60
N GLY A 423 -23.79 -7.07 23.87
CA GLY A 423 -24.50 -7.92 22.91
C GLY A 423 -23.57 -8.80 22.04
N PRO A 424 -24.11 -9.88 21.44
CA PRO A 424 -23.30 -10.91 20.78
C PRO A 424 -22.51 -10.37 19.57
N GLY A 425 -23.12 -9.51 18.75
CA GLY A 425 -22.44 -8.93 17.58
C GLY A 425 -21.27 -8.02 17.95
N ARG A 426 -21.39 -7.23 19.02
CA ARG A 426 -20.31 -6.34 19.46
C ARG A 426 -19.18 -7.09 20.14
N SER A 427 -19.52 -8.14 20.90
CA SER A 427 -18.54 -9.08 21.46
C SER A 427 -17.71 -9.76 20.36
N LEU A 428 -18.35 -10.20 19.28
CA LEU A 428 -17.64 -10.77 18.12
C LEU A 428 -16.70 -9.74 17.47
N MET A 429 -17.18 -8.53 17.20
CA MET A 429 -16.33 -7.47 16.62
C MET A 429 -15.17 -7.09 17.54
N THR A 430 -15.37 -7.12 18.86
CA THR A 430 -14.30 -6.90 19.85
C THR A 430 -13.25 -8.00 19.76
N ALA A 431 -13.68 -9.28 19.74
CA ALA A 431 -12.76 -10.40 19.59
C ALA A 431 -11.96 -10.32 18.28
N ILE A 432 -12.60 -9.94 17.17
CA ILE A 432 -11.94 -9.72 15.89
C ILE A 432 -10.89 -8.61 15.99
N HIS A 433 -11.18 -7.48 16.64
CA HIS A 433 -10.19 -6.40 16.76
C HIS A 433 -9.05 -6.71 17.74
N ILE A 434 -9.29 -7.55 18.75
CA ILE A 434 -8.21 -8.13 19.58
C ILE A 434 -7.31 -9.01 18.70
N PHE A 435 -7.90 -9.83 17.83
CA PHE A 435 -7.13 -10.62 16.86
C PHE A 435 -6.36 -9.75 15.87
N VAL A 436 -6.97 -8.68 15.32
CA VAL A 436 -6.30 -7.69 14.47
C VAL A 436 -5.10 -7.07 15.18
N MET A 437 -5.24 -6.68 16.46
CA MET A 437 -4.13 -6.17 17.26
C MET A 437 -3.01 -7.21 17.39
N ALA A 438 -3.35 -8.47 17.69
CA ALA A 438 -2.39 -9.55 17.79
C ALA A 438 -1.66 -9.81 16.46
N CYS A 439 -2.38 -9.81 15.33
CA CYS A 439 -1.79 -9.88 13.99
C CYS A 439 -0.81 -8.74 13.75
N GLY A 440 -1.21 -7.49 14.01
CA GLY A 440 -0.32 -6.34 13.82
C GLY A 440 0.97 -6.45 14.63
N LEU A 441 0.89 -6.82 15.91
CA LEU A 441 2.07 -7.04 16.75
C LEU A 441 2.90 -8.24 16.29
N PHE A 442 2.27 -9.28 15.76
CA PHE A 442 2.95 -10.47 15.22
C PHE A 442 3.70 -10.15 13.91
N LEU A 443 3.12 -9.35 13.03
CA LEU A 443 3.80 -8.87 11.82
C LEU A 443 4.96 -7.94 12.17
N LEU A 444 4.77 -7.05 13.16
CA LEU A 444 5.81 -6.11 13.59
C LEU A 444 6.99 -6.78 14.29
N GLY A 445 6.75 -7.78 15.13
CA GLY A 445 7.82 -8.48 15.85
C GLY A 445 8.37 -9.65 15.03
N PRO A 446 7.76 -10.84 15.14
CA PRO A 446 8.16 -12.01 14.36
C PRO A 446 8.25 -11.78 12.85
N GLY A 447 7.28 -11.11 12.23
CA GLY A 447 7.32 -10.82 10.79
C GLY A 447 8.53 -9.96 10.40
N LEU A 448 8.82 -8.90 11.13
CA LEU A 448 9.97 -8.04 10.86
C LEU A 448 11.29 -8.79 11.03
N TYR A 449 11.38 -9.65 12.05
CA TYR A 449 12.53 -10.55 12.22
C TYR A 449 12.71 -11.45 10.98
N ALA A 450 11.63 -12.06 10.47
CA ALA A 450 11.69 -12.90 9.28
C ALA A 450 12.12 -12.12 8.03
N ALA A 451 11.59 -10.92 7.82
CA ALA A 451 11.95 -10.05 6.70
C ALA A 451 13.43 -9.65 6.75
N VAL A 452 13.92 -9.20 7.91
CA VAL A 452 15.33 -8.84 8.10
C VAL A 452 16.24 -10.06 7.94
N LYS A 453 15.82 -11.22 8.47
CA LYS A 453 16.60 -12.46 8.35
C LYS A 453 16.69 -12.92 6.90
N ALA A 454 15.62 -12.79 6.11
CA ALA A 454 15.65 -13.09 4.68
C ALA A 454 16.64 -12.19 3.94
N ILE A 455 16.62 -10.88 4.17
CA ILE A 455 17.58 -9.93 3.60
C ILE A 455 19.03 -10.31 3.97
N ILE A 456 19.30 -10.66 5.24
CA ILE A 456 20.64 -11.09 5.67
C ILE A 456 21.06 -12.38 4.95
N THR A 457 20.15 -13.35 4.81
CA THR A 457 20.41 -14.61 4.10
C THR A 457 20.74 -14.34 2.65
N ASP A 458 19.95 -13.50 1.98
CA ASP A 458 20.17 -13.09 0.60
C ASP A 458 21.57 -12.50 0.44
N TYR A 459 21.93 -11.51 1.25
CA TYR A 459 23.27 -10.91 1.26
C TYR A 459 24.42 -11.88 1.56
N SER A 460 24.17 -12.95 2.31
CA SER A 460 25.17 -13.99 2.61
C SER A 460 25.34 -15.02 1.49
N GLY A 461 24.38 -15.07 0.56
CA GLY A 461 24.38 -15.97 -0.58
C GLY A 461 25.08 -15.37 -1.80
N ALA A 462 24.64 -15.79 -2.98
CA ALA A 462 25.17 -15.32 -4.27
C ALA A 462 24.53 -13.99 -4.74
N THR A 463 23.85 -13.24 -3.86
CA THR A 463 23.29 -11.95 -4.28
C THR A 463 24.40 -10.96 -4.54
N SER A 464 24.19 -10.13 -5.55
CA SER A 464 25.15 -9.11 -5.90
C SER A 464 25.13 -7.99 -4.85
N PRO A 465 26.30 -7.41 -4.50
CA PRO A 465 26.36 -6.35 -3.49
C PRO A 465 25.48 -5.16 -3.87
N ALA A 466 25.12 -4.34 -2.88
CA ALA A 466 24.41 -3.10 -3.12
C ALA A 466 25.14 -2.24 -4.17
N PHE A 467 24.38 -1.56 -5.03
CA PHE A 467 24.93 -0.76 -6.14
C PHE A 467 25.78 -1.56 -7.13
N SER A 468 25.43 -2.83 -7.38
CA SER A 468 26.14 -3.67 -8.35
C SER A 468 25.58 -3.54 -9.77
N CYS A 469 26.45 -3.75 -10.77
CA CYS A 469 26.03 -3.85 -12.16
C CYS A 469 25.42 -5.21 -12.53
N ALA A 470 25.01 -6.02 -11.56
CA ALA A 470 24.49 -7.33 -11.82
C ALA A 470 23.20 -7.27 -12.64
N ASN A 471 23.03 -8.24 -13.54
CA ASN A 471 21.83 -8.35 -14.34
C ASN A 471 20.66 -8.77 -13.47
N VAL A 472 19.67 -7.88 -13.32
CA VAL A 472 18.41 -8.13 -12.61
C VAL A 472 17.22 -8.29 -13.55
N ALA A 473 17.47 -8.49 -14.84
CA ALA A 473 16.44 -8.89 -15.79
C ALA A 473 15.74 -10.15 -15.28
N ILE A 474 14.43 -10.19 -15.46
CA ILE A 474 13.62 -11.34 -15.09
C ILE A 474 13.48 -12.32 -16.24
#